data_AF-A0A933PFA9-F1
#
_entry.id   AF-A0A933PFA9-F1
#
_cell.length_a   1.000
_cell.length_b   1.000
_cell.length_c   1.000
_cell.angle_alpha   90.00
_cell.angle_beta   90.00
_cell.angle_gamma   90.00
#
_symmetry.space_group_name_H-M   'P 1'
#
loop_
_entity.id
_entity.type
_entity.pdbx_description
1 polymer ?
#
loop_
_entity_poly.entity_id
_entity_poly.type
_entity_poly.pdbx_seq_one_letter_code
_entity_poly.pdbx_strand_id
1 'polypeptide(L)'
;MTPQFGPHRFDAGPFGPEHTDAHRGARLEVRDLTGVRLVDCDLTGVRVRDGVLVDVDLSGYVERLVVNGVDVTDHVAAELDRRHPERVQLRSMRTADDFRAMRATLEGLWSAAVERAGRLPAGAVDERVDEEWSFLET
;
A
#
# COMPACT_ATOMS: atom_id res chain seq x y z
N MET A 1 12.93 -21.40 4.01
CA MET A 1 12.75 -19.96 3.77
C MET A 1 12.17 -19.39 5.05
N THR A 2 13.02 -18.87 5.92
CA THR A 2 12.64 -18.37 7.25
C THR A 2 11.92 -17.02 7.06
N PRO A 3 10.77 -16.78 7.71
CA PRO A 3 9.95 -15.59 7.50
C PRO A 3 10.76 -14.30 7.72
N GLN A 4 10.62 -13.35 6.80
CA GLN A 4 11.24 -12.03 6.87
C GLN A 4 10.24 -11.06 7.53
N PHE A 5 10.28 -11.06 8.86
CA PHE A 5 9.70 -10.14 9.88
C PHE A 5 8.25 -9.67 9.79
N GLY A 6 7.38 -10.29 10.60
CA GLY A 6 5.95 -9.97 10.79
C GLY A 6 5.05 -10.79 9.88
N PRO A 7 3.82 -11.20 10.28
CA PRO A 7 2.95 -12.03 9.45
C PRO A 7 2.49 -11.33 8.15
N HIS A 8 2.62 -10.01 8.07
CA HIS A 8 2.11 -9.18 6.97
C HIS A 8 3.19 -8.39 6.21
N ARG A 9 4.48 -8.54 6.57
CA ARG A 9 5.59 -7.91 5.83
C ARG A 9 6.14 -8.90 4.82
N PHE A 10 6.42 -8.41 3.61
CA PHE A 10 6.91 -9.25 2.52
C PHE A 10 8.44 -9.25 2.38
N ASP A 11 9.12 -8.14 2.72
CA ASP A 11 10.59 -8.00 2.67
C ASP A 11 11.05 -6.87 3.61
N ALA A 12 12.23 -7.03 4.25
CA ALA A 12 12.90 -5.98 5.02
C ALA A 12 13.87 -5.14 4.18
N GLY A 13 14.08 -5.50 2.92
CA GLY A 13 15.05 -4.85 2.05
C GLY A 13 16.46 -4.95 2.64
N PRO A 14 17.24 -3.85 2.65
CA PRO A 14 18.59 -3.87 3.21
C PRO A 14 18.62 -3.84 4.75
N PHE A 15 17.47 -3.72 5.43
CA PHE A 15 17.39 -3.49 6.87
C PHE A 15 17.32 -4.80 7.67
N GLY A 16 18.07 -4.87 8.77
CA GLY A 16 18.06 -6.00 9.69
C GLY A 16 16.97 -5.91 10.77
N PRO A 17 16.78 -6.98 11.58
CA PRO A 17 15.76 -7.05 12.63
C PRO A 17 15.81 -5.91 13.64
N GLU A 18 17.01 -5.39 13.94
CA GLU A 18 17.22 -4.25 14.85
C GLU A 18 16.45 -3.00 14.43
N HIS A 19 16.17 -2.82 13.14
CA HIS A 19 15.34 -1.73 12.63
C HIS A 19 13.84 -1.95 12.88
N THR A 20 13.39 -3.20 13.00
CA THR A 20 11.96 -3.55 13.12
C THR A 20 11.47 -3.62 14.55
N ASP A 21 12.32 -4.00 15.51
CA ASP A 21 11.91 -4.17 16.91
C ASP A 21 12.11 -2.92 17.78
N ALA A 22 12.89 -1.93 17.32
CA ALA A 22 13.25 -0.76 18.12
C ALA A 22 12.06 0.04 18.68
N HIS A 23 10.91 0.01 17.99
CA HIS A 23 9.70 0.73 18.37
C HIS A 23 8.52 -0.18 18.73
N ARG A 24 8.77 -1.50 18.88
CA ARG A 24 7.73 -2.46 19.24
C ARG A 24 7.12 -2.09 20.60
N GLY A 25 5.81 -1.82 20.62
CA GLY A 25 5.10 -1.47 21.84
C GLY A 25 5.41 -0.07 22.38
N ALA A 26 6.08 0.79 21.60
CA ALA A 26 6.34 2.16 22.00
C ALA A 26 5.04 2.90 22.34
N ARG A 27 5.11 3.74 23.39
CA ARG A 27 4.00 4.60 23.82
C ARG A 27 4.45 6.05 23.72
N LEU A 28 3.84 6.79 22.81
CA LEU A 28 4.10 8.19 22.57
C LEU A 28 2.95 9.01 23.15
N GLU A 29 3.22 9.82 24.17
CA GLU A 29 2.23 10.67 24.83
C GLU A 29 2.56 12.15 24.61
N VAL A 30 1.55 12.93 24.20
CA VAL A 30 1.63 14.39 24.04
C VAL A 30 2.83 14.81 23.16
N ARG A 31 3.02 14.10 22.04
CA ARG A 31 4.07 14.38 21.04
C ARG A 31 3.44 14.98 19.79
N ASP A 32 4.11 15.98 19.24
CA ASP A 32 3.85 16.43 17.87
C ASP A 32 4.47 15.41 16.90
N LEU A 33 3.61 14.80 16.08
CA LEU A 33 3.99 13.82 15.06
C LEU A 33 3.70 14.34 13.65
N THR A 34 3.51 15.66 13.51
CA THR A 34 3.27 16.29 12.21
C THR A 34 4.42 15.98 11.25
N GLY A 35 4.09 15.49 10.05
CA GLY A 35 5.07 15.16 9.02
C GLY A 35 5.78 13.81 9.18
N VAL A 36 5.42 12.99 10.19
CA VAL A 36 5.95 11.62 10.30
C VAL A 36 5.50 10.77 9.11
N ARG A 37 6.47 10.13 8.45
CA ARG A 37 6.26 9.15 7.38
C ARG A 37 6.57 7.76 7.89
N LEU A 38 5.65 6.82 7.68
CA LEU A 38 5.78 5.43 8.11
C LEU A 38 5.84 4.54 6.85
N VAL A 39 7.01 4.46 6.24
CA VAL A 39 7.24 3.69 5.00
C VAL A 39 7.62 2.25 5.36
N ASP A 40 6.95 1.27 4.73
CA ASP A 40 7.16 -0.17 4.98
C ASP A 40 7.22 -0.55 6.46
N CYS A 41 6.36 0.04 7.30
CA CYS A 41 6.30 -0.26 8.72
C CYS A 41 5.24 -1.32 9.02
N ASP A 42 5.52 -2.24 9.94
CA ASP A 42 4.46 -3.11 10.51
C ASP A 42 3.64 -2.29 11.52
N LEU A 43 2.46 -1.85 11.09
CA LEU A 43 1.53 -1.06 11.90
C LEU A 43 0.49 -1.94 12.62
N THR A 44 0.70 -3.26 12.67
CA THR A 44 -0.22 -4.19 13.34
C THR A 44 -0.42 -3.78 14.80
N GLY A 45 -1.67 -3.50 15.16
CA GLY A 45 -2.04 -3.13 16.53
C GLY A 45 -1.72 -1.69 16.93
N VAL A 46 -1.28 -0.83 15.99
CA VAL A 46 -1.19 0.62 16.22
C VAL A 46 -2.54 1.15 16.66
N ARG A 47 -2.54 1.98 17.71
CA ARG A 47 -3.74 2.61 18.26
C ARG A 47 -3.49 4.07 18.52
N VAL A 48 -4.15 4.92 17.75
CA VAL A 48 -4.21 6.36 18.00
C VAL A 48 -5.44 6.64 18.85
N ARG A 49 -5.25 7.18 20.05
CA ARG A 49 -6.31 7.55 20.99
C ARG A 49 -6.18 9.01 21.34
N ASP A 50 -7.30 9.72 21.37
CA ASP A 50 -7.38 11.14 21.71
C ASP A 50 -6.38 12.01 20.90
N GLY A 51 -6.11 11.60 19.65
CA GLY A 51 -5.18 12.25 18.75
C GLY A 51 -5.89 13.16 17.74
N VAL A 52 -5.14 14.10 17.17
CA VAL A 52 -5.59 14.94 16.07
C VAL A 52 -5.12 14.30 14.76
N LEU A 53 -6.07 13.82 13.95
CA LEU A 53 -5.82 13.25 12.63
C LEU A 53 -6.41 14.20 11.58
N VAL A 54 -5.56 15.02 10.98
CA VAL A 54 -5.91 15.94 9.89
C VAL A 54 -4.98 15.61 8.73
N ASP A 55 -5.53 15.46 7.53
CA ASP A 55 -4.79 15.12 6.31
C ASP A 55 -3.93 13.84 6.44
N VAL A 56 -4.53 12.78 6.99
CA VAL A 56 -3.88 11.47 7.16
C VAL A 56 -4.15 10.58 5.95
N ASP A 57 -3.09 10.10 5.31
CA ASP A 57 -3.15 9.08 4.26
C ASP A 57 -2.64 7.73 4.76
N LEU A 58 -3.29 6.66 4.31
CA LEU A 58 -3.00 5.28 4.70
C LEU A 58 -3.11 4.39 3.46
N SER A 59 -1.99 3.81 3.05
CA SER A 59 -1.91 2.91 1.90
C SER A 59 -1.15 1.63 2.26
N GLY A 60 -1.39 0.57 1.49
CA GLY A 60 -0.78 -0.75 1.69
C GLY A 60 -1.77 -1.87 2.00
N TYR A 61 -1.33 -2.90 2.71
CA TYR A 61 -2.16 -4.02 3.12
C TYR A 61 -3.01 -3.67 4.34
N VAL A 62 -4.33 -3.52 4.14
CA VAL A 62 -5.29 -3.17 5.19
C VAL A 62 -6.34 -4.26 5.30
N GLU A 63 -6.33 -4.98 6.43
CA GLU A 63 -7.31 -6.05 6.72
C GLU A 63 -8.41 -5.60 7.69
N ARG A 64 -8.10 -4.76 8.68
CA ARG A 64 -9.10 -4.21 9.60
C ARG A 64 -8.77 -2.77 9.99
N LEU A 65 -9.57 -1.82 9.50
CA LEU A 65 -9.43 -0.40 9.80
C LEU A 65 -10.65 0.13 10.55
N VAL A 66 -10.42 0.69 11.75
CA VAL A 66 -11.46 1.27 12.59
C VAL A 66 -11.20 2.77 12.76
N VAL A 67 -12.15 3.59 12.32
CA VAL A 67 -12.10 5.05 12.44
C VAL A 67 -13.20 5.48 13.40
N ASN A 68 -12.84 6.14 14.51
CA ASN A 68 -13.78 6.56 15.55
C ASN A 68 -14.73 5.44 16.03
N GLY A 69 -14.23 4.21 16.12
CA GLY A 69 -15.02 3.04 16.54
C GLY A 69 -15.85 2.37 15.44
N VAL A 70 -15.87 2.92 14.22
CA VAL A 70 -16.55 2.33 13.06
C VAL A 70 -15.56 1.50 12.24
N ASP A 71 -15.88 0.24 12.01
CA ASP A 71 -15.12 -0.61 11.09
C ASP A 71 -15.45 -0.21 9.64
N VAL A 72 -14.48 0.37 8.94
CA VAL A 72 -14.63 0.88 7.57
C VAL A 72 -14.04 -0.04 6.51
N THR A 73 -13.58 -1.22 6.91
CA THR A 73 -12.85 -2.16 6.06
C THR A 73 -13.64 -2.51 4.79
N ASP A 74 -14.89 -2.94 4.95
CA ASP A 74 -15.72 -3.35 3.82
C ASP A 74 -16.05 -2.19 2.88
N HIS A 75 -16.22 -0.99 3.44
CA HIS A 75 -16.46 0.21 2.65
C HIS A 75 -15.25 0.52 1.76
N VAL A 76 -14.04 0.50 2.32
CA VAL A 76 -12.80 0.71 1.57
C VAL A 76 -12.59 -0.40 0.54
N ALA A 77 -12.83 -1.66 0.91
CA ALA A 77 -12.70 -2.80 -0.01
C ALA A 77 -13.66 -2.68 -1.21
N ALA A 78 -14.92 -2.31 -0.97
CA ALA A 78 -15.90 -2.10 -2.02
C ALA A 78 -15.54 -0.93 -2.93
N GLU A 79 -15.01 0.16 -2.37
CA GLU A 79 -14.55 1.30 -3.17
C GLU A 79 -13.33 0.97 -4.01
N LEU A 80 -12.39 0.18 -3.47
CA LEU A 80 -11.26 -0.34 -4.25
C LEU A 80 -11.74 -1.23 -5.40
N ASP A 81 -12.70 -2.10 -5.16
CA ASP A 81 -13.26 -2.98 -6.19
C ASP A 81 -14.02 -2.20 -7.27
N ARG A 82 -14.64 -1.07 -6.91
CA ARG A 82 -15.29 -0.16 -7.86
C ARG A 82 -14.26 0.57 -8.75
N ARG A 83 -13.15 1.03 -8.17
CA ARG A 83 -12.07 1.73 -8.89
C ARG A 83 -11.20 0.79 -9.72
N HIS A 84 -11.00 -0.42 -9.22
CA HIS A 84 -10.10 -1.44 -9.75
C HIS A 84 -10.84 -2.79 -9.90
N PRO A 85 -11.76 -2.91 -10.87
CA PRO A 85 -12.56 -4.13 -11.07
C PRO A 85 -11.72 -5.40 -11.31
N GLU A 86 -10.50 -5.25 -11.83
CA GLU A 86 -9.53 -6.32 -12.02
C GLU A 86 -9.19 -7.05 -10.70
N ARG A 87 -9.34 -6.39 -9.54
CA ARG A 87 -9.18 -7.02 -8.22
C ARG A 87 -10.20 -8.13 -7.98
N VAL A 88 -11.44 -7.93 -8.44
CA VAL A 88 -12.51 -8.93 -8.33
C VAL A 88 -12.17 -10.12 -9.21
N GLN A 89 -11.76 -9.86 -10.45
CA GLN A 89 -11.33 -10.90 -11.38
C GLN A 89 -10.18 -11.70 -10.78
N LEU A 90 -9.14 -11.05 -10.24
CA LEU A 90 -7.98 -11.69 -9.63
C LEU A 90 -8.36 -12.65 -8.51
N ARG A 91 -9.24 -12.23 -7.60
CA ARG A 91 -9.74 -13.08 -6.51
C ARG A 91 -10.60 -14.25 -6.99
N SER A 92 -11.21 -14.13 -8.17
CA SER A 92 -12.11 -15.16 -8.73
C SER A 92 -11.40 -16.24 -9.57
N MET A 93 -10.12 -16.07 -9.89
CA MET A 93 -9.39 -16.97 -10.79
C MET A 93 -9.21 -18.38 -10.20
N ARG A 94 -9.55 -19.42 -10.96
CA ARG A 94 -9.45 -20.84 -10.55
C ARG A 94 -8.82 -21.75 -11.59
N THR A 95 -8.82 -21.34 -12.85
CA THR A 95 -8.46 -22.17 -14.02
C THR A 95 -7.37 -21.52 -14.86
N ALA A 96 -6.68 -22.31 -15.68
CA ALA A 96 -5.68 -21.80 -16.61
C ALA A 96 -6.23 -20.72 -17.56
N ASP A 97 -7.51 -20.81 -17.95
CA ASP A 97 -8.16 -19.79 -18.78
C ASP A 97 -8.37 -18.48 -18.01
N ASP A 98 -8.71 -18.54 -16.72
CA ASP A 98 -8.81 -17.34 -15.89
C ASP A 98 -7.45 -16.62 -15.79
N PHE A 99 -6.35 -17.36 -15.69
CA PHE A 99 -4.99 -16.80 -15.72
C PHE A 99 -4.66 -16.12 -17.05
N ARG A 100 -5.06 -16.71 -18.18
CA ARG A 100 -4.88 -16.09 -19.50
C ARG A 100 -5.71 -14.82 -19.63
N ALA A 101 -6.96 -14.84 -19.17
CA ALA A 101 -7.83 -13.68 -19.18
C ALA A 101 -7.31 -12.55 -18.27
N MET A 102 -6.80 -12.89 -17.08
CA MET A 102 -6.16 -11.93 -16.19
C MET A 102 -4.91 -11.32 -16.81
N ARG A 103 -4.05 -12.13 -17.43
CA ARG A 103 -2.88 -11.62 -18.15
C ARG A 103 -3.27 -10.59 -19.21
N ALA A 104 -4.28 -10.88 -20.04
CA ALA A 104 -4.76 -9.93 -21.04
C ALA A 104 -5.27 -8.62 -20.43
N THR A 105 -5.92 -8.70 -19.26
CA THR A 105 -6.40 -7.53 -18.51
C THR A 105 -5.22 -6.68 -18.01
N LEU A 106 -4.22 -7.31 -17.40
CA LEU A 106 -3.01 -6.63 -16.92
C LEU A 106 -2.21 -6.00 -18.07
N GLU A 107 -2.06 -6.70 -19.20
CA GLU A 107 -1.40 -6.18 -20.40
C GLU A 107 -2.10 -4.93 -20.95
N GLY A 108 -3.44 -4.92 -20.93
CA GLY A 108 -4.23 -3.75 -21.31
C GLY A 108 -4.04 -2.56 -20.36
N LEU A 109 -4.11 -2.80 -19.05
CA LEU A 109 -3.89 -1.76 -18.03
C LEU A 109 -2.48 -1.16 -18.13
N TRP A 110 -1.47 -2.01 -18.29
CA TRP A 110 -0.08 -1.58 -18.46
C TRP A 110 0.11 -0.76 -19.74
N SER A 111 -0.42 -1.24 -20.87
CA SER A 111 -0.35 -0.50 -22.14
C SER A 111 -0.96 0.89 -22.03
N ALA A 112 -2.13 1.01 -21.39
CA ALA A 112 -2.77 2.30 -21.15
C ALA A 112 -1.95 3.20 -20.20
N ALA A 113 -1.27 2.63 -19.20
CA ALA A 113 -0.37 3.38 -18.31
C ALA A 113 0.83 3.94 -19.08
N VAL A 114 1.51 3.11 -19.88
CA VAL A 114 2.62 3.52 -20.74
C VAL A 114 2.19 4.59 -21.75
N GLU A 115 1.02 4.45 -22.35
CA GLU A 115 0.48 5.44 -23.28
C GLU A 115 0.18 6.79 -22.59
N ARG A 116 -0.26 6.78 -21.34
CA ARG A 116 -0.41 8.02 -20.55
C ARG A 116 0.95 8.64 -20.21
N ALA A 117 1.91 7.82 -19.77
CA ALA A 117 3.26 8.26 -19.47
C ALA A 117 3.95 8.91 -20.69
N GLY A 118 3.75 8.33 -21.88
CA GLY A 118 4.29 8.88 -23.14
C GLY A 118 3.70 10.24 -23.56
N ARG A 119 2.63 10.72 -22.93
CA ARG A 119 2.05 12.06 -23.16
C ARG A 119 2.54 13.11 -22.16
N LEU A 120 3.28 12.69 -21.13
CA LEU A 120 3.82 13.61 -20.14
C LEU A 120 4.96 14.45 -20.72
N PRO A 121 5.28 15.61 -20.13
CA PRO A 121 6.45 16.40 -20.51
C PRO A 121 7.75 15.58 -20.43
N ALA A 122 8.74 15.95 -21.25
CA ALA A 122 10.05 15.31 -21.21
C ALA A 122 10.66 15.37 -19.79
N GLY A 123 11.16 14.23 -19.31
CA GLY A 123 11.74 14.08 -17.97
C GLY A 123 10.74 13.71 -16.86
N ALA A 124 9.43 13.80 -17.11
CA ALA A 124 8.42 13.47 -16.09
C ALA A 124 8.39 11.98 -15.72
N VAL A 125 8.80 11.09 -16.62
CA VAL A 125 8.88 9.65 -16.35
C VAL A 125 10.06 9.26 -15.46
N ASP A 126 11.07 10.13 -15.38
CA ASP A 126 12.27 9.98 -14.54
C ASP A 126 12.08 10.61 -13.15
N GLU A 127 11.02 11.39 -12.96
CA GLU A 127 10.75 12.11 -11.73
C GLU A 127 10.24 11.16 -10.64
N ARG A 128 10.89 11.20 -9.48
CA ARG A 128 10.40 10.63 -8.23
C ARG A 128 9.55 11.66 -7.50
N VAL A 129 8.34 11.29 -7.11
CA VAL A 129 7.40 12.16 -6.39
C VAL A 129 7.22 11.63 -4.98
N ASP A 130 7.25 12.51 -3.97
CA ASP A 130 7.09 12.14 -2.54
C ASP A 130 8.06 11.06 -2.03
N GLU A 131 9.27 10.99 -2.62
CA GLU A 131 10.30 9.97 -2.34
C GLU A 131 9.91 8.55 -2.82
N GLU A 132 8.80 8.43 -3.56
CA GLU A 132 8.38 7.20 -4.22
C GLU A 132 9.10 7.00 -5.57
N TRP A 133 9.00 5.77 -6.07
CA TRP A 133 9.58 5.35 -7.35
C TRP A 133 9.08 6.19 -8.52
N SER A 134 9.97 6.44 -9.49
CA SER A 134 9.56 7.07 -10.75
C SER A 134 8.79 6.07 -11.63
N PHE A 135 8.12 6.57 -12.67
CA PHE A 135 7.46 5.69 -13.64
C PHE A 135 8.46 4.76 -14.34
N LEU A 136 9.69 5.22 -14.59
CA LEU A 136 10.74 4.41 -15.22
C LEU A 136 11.24 3.27 -14.33
N GLU A 137 11.16 3.45 -13.01
CA GLU A 137 11.61 2.44 -12.05
C GLU A 137 10.53 1.41 -11.69
N THR A 138 9.28 1.66 -12.12
CA THR A 138 8.11 0.78 -11.93
C THR A 138 7.98 -0.22 -13.07
#